data_AF-A0A2N0NE94-F1
#
_entry.id   AF-A0A2N0NE94-F1
#
_cell.length_a   1.000
_cell.length_b   1.000
_cell.length_c   1.000
_cell.angle_alpha   90.00
_cell.angle_beta   90.00
_cell.angle_gamma   90.00
#
_symmetry.space_group_name_H-M   'P 1'
#
loop_
_entity.id
_entity.type
_entity.pdbx_description
1 polymer ?
#
loop_
_entity_poly.entity_id
_entity_poly.type
_entity_poly.pdbx_seq_one_letter_code
_entity_poly.pdbx_strand_id
1 'polypeptide(L)'
;REPSTNCNVRLISKCDEREIDSRYHSLDSDLTNRELFDFIDLNLYVPDDPIKKHDFIRNIQLSVLTGLYRYPHGNYLGTLNFIWREPDTNEINEDYETLKAQMIIRINDIIPVYCTRQMRKNVFQKYFLVRNLSKPVLRMLYHDLTGDASLANDKISKEMEERLRLMMLLEDLSIIIDLRTNNGFQGSKFDIFWDEFNRYFNEVIK
;
A
#
# COMPACT_ATOMS: atom_id res chain seq x y z
N ARG A 1 7.47 -15.14 3.31
CA ARG A 1 8.55 -14.82 2.34
C ARG A 1 9.84 -14.93 3.13
N GLU A 2 10.74 -15.85 2.80
CA GLU A 2 12.06 -15.83 3.43
C GLU A 2 12.74 -14.51 3.09
N PRO A 3 13.37 -13.82 4.05
CA PRO A 3 14.17 -12.64 3.78
C PRO A 3 15.43 -13.13 3.07
N SER A 4 15.34 -13.26 1.74
CA SER A 4 16.50 -13.60 0.91
C SER A 4 17.62 -12.61 1.20
N THR A 5 18.77 -13.16 1.53
CA THR A 5 20.07 -12.58 1.88
C THR A 5 20.68 -11.73 0.76
N ASN A 6 19.90 -10.86 0.11
CA ASN A 6 20.38 -9.93 -0.89
C ASN A 6 20.66 -8.59 -0.22
N CYS A 7 21.94 -8.32 -0.01
CA CYS A 7 22.49 -7.04 0.42
C CYS A 7 22.09 -5.93 -0.55
N ASN A 8 20.88 -5.39 -0.40
CA ASN A 8 20.47 -4.15 -1.08
C ASN A 8 20.80 -2.90 -0.25
N VAL A 9 21.60 -3.07 0.82
CA VAL A 9 22.10 -1.97 1.63
C VAL A 9 23.43 -1.51 1.06
N ARG A 10 23.50 -0.24 0.66
CA ARG A 10 24.73 0.44 0.21
C ARG A 10 25.11 1.51 1.22
N LEU A 11 26.37 1.55 1.62
CA LEU A 11 26.89 2.64 2.44
C LEU A 11 27.25 3.84 1.54
N ILE A 12 26.86 5.03 1.97
CA ILE A 12 27.19 6.31 1.35
C ILE A 12 28.16 7.01 2.31
N SER A 13 29.36 7.30 1.80
CA SER A 13 30.38 8.06 2.51
C SER A 13 29.92 9.49 2.73
N LYS A 14 30.28 10.06 3.89
CA LYS A 14 30.05 11.47 4.17
C LYS A 14 30.76 12.37 3.15
N CYS A 15 30.09 13.44 2.76
CA CYS A 15 30.61 14.57 2.00
C CYS A 15 30.87 15.75 2.94
N ASP A 16 31.82 16.61 2.58
CA ASP A 16 32.02 17.87 3.30
C ASP A 16 30.79 18.77 3.11
N GLU A 17 30.27 19.34 4.20
CA GLU A 17 29.05 20.17 4.19
C GLU A 17 29.09 21.30 3.15
N ARG A 18 30.28 21.81 2.85
CA ARG A 18 30.53 22.90 1.89
C ARG A 18 30.38 22.47 0.42
N GLU A 19 30.42 21.17 0.16
CA GLU A 19 30.35 20.58 -1.19
C GLU A 19 28.99 19.95 -1.49
N ILE A 20 28.07 19.92 -0.51
CA ILE A 20 26.73 19.36 -0.67
C ILE A 20 25.90 20.29 -1.56
N ASP A 21 25.38 19.75 -2.66
CA ASP A 21 24.43 20.45 -3.52
C ASP A 21 23.17 20.82 -2.71
N SER A 22 22.72 22.06 -2.88
CA SER A 22 21.50 22.63 -2.31
C SER A 22 20.27 21.71 -2.33
N ARG A 23 20.13 20.87 -3.36
CA ARG A 23 19.04 19.90 -3.50
C ARG A 23 18.99 18.85 -2.38
N TYR A 24 20.10 18.61 -1.67
CA TYR A 24 20.19 17.62 -0.61
C TYR A 24 20.07 18.24 0.79
N HIS A 25 20.14 19.56 0.96
CA HIS A 25 20.14 20.19 2.30
C HIS A 25 18.95 19.81 3.18
N SER A 26 17.74 19.71 2.61
CA SER A 26 16.56 19.30 3.39
C SER A 26 16.69 17.87 3.92
N LEU A 27 17.13 16.95 3.05
CA LEU A 27 17.34 15.55 3.41
C LEU A 27 18.47 15.41 4.43
N ASP A 28 19.55 16.16 4.22
CA ASP A 28 20.74 16.15 5.07
C ASP A 28 20.44 16.67 6.47
N SER A 29 19.72 17.78 6.58
CA SER A 29 19.30 18.34 7.86
C SER A 29 18.40 17.37 8.63
N ASP A 30 17.43 16.77 7.97
CA ASP A 30 16.51 15.80 8.60
C ASP A 30 17.25 14.55 9.07
N LEU A 31 18.20 14.04 8.29
CA LEU A 31 18.98 12.86 8.64
C LEU A 31 19.98 13.14 9.78
N THR A 32 20.58 14.33 9.81
CA THR A 32 21.54 14.75 10.84
C THR A 32 20.88 14.88 12.21
N ASN A 33 19.63 15.36 12.25
CA ASN A 33 18.85 15.54 13.47
C ASN A 33 18.20 14.25 13.99
N ARG A 34 18.24 13.15 13.22
CA ARG A 34 17.66 11.86 13.62
C ARG A 34 18.63 11.00 14.41
N GLU A 35 18.04 10.09 15.17
CA GLU A 35 18.75 9.04 15.88
C GLU A 35 19.35 8.01 14.89
N LEU A 36 20.37 7.28 15.35
CA LEU A 36 20.99 6.21 14.58
C LEU A 36 19.97 5.11 14.28
N PHE A 37 20.03 4.54 13.07
CA PHE A 37 19.11 3.49 12.60
C PHE A 37 17.62 3.89 12.60
N ASP A 38 17.32 5.19 12.68
CA ASP A 38 16.00 5.71 12.36
C ASP A 38 15.95 6.06 10.87
N PHE A 39 15.00 5.44 10.16
CA PHE A 39 14.97 5.46 8.71
C PHE A 39 13.99 6.51 8.16
N ILE A 40 14.30 6.99 6.96
CA ILE A 40 13.50 7.93 6.18
C ILE A 40 13.15 7.27 4.85
N ASP A 41 11.88 7.43 4.42
CA ASP A 41 11.49 7.13 3.04
C ASP A 41 12.05 8.21 2.11
N LEU A 42 13.06 7.84 1.32
CA LEU A 42 13.72 8.76 0.41
C LEU A 42 12.76 9.28 -0.66
N ASN A 43 11.71 8.53 -1.02
CA ASN A 43 10.76 8.95 -2.05
C ASN A 43 10.05 10.28 -1.72
N LEU A 44 10.03 10.70 -0.45
CA LEU A 44 9.45 11.98 -0.02
C LEU A 44 10.29 13.21 -0.44
N TYR A 45 11.57 13.01 -0.75
CA TYR A 45 12.52 14.09 -1.09
C TYR A 45 12.90 14.11 -2.56
N VAL A 46 12.60 13.03 -3.28
CA VAL A 46 13.03 12.86 -4.66
C VAL A 46 12.02 13.54 -5.60
N PRO A 47 12.48 14.20 -6.69
CA PRO A 47 11.58 14.75 -7.71
C PRO A 47 10.69 13.67 -8.35
N ASP A 48 9.48 14.06 -8.78
CA ASP A 48 8.55 13.17 -9.50
C ASP A 48 9.07 12.72 -10.88
N ASP A 49 9.93 13.54 -11.51
CA ASP A 49 10.50 13.24 -12.82
C ASP A 49 11.44 12.02 -12.74
N PRO A 50 11.23 10.95 -13.54
CA PRO A 50 11.99 9.71 -13.43
C PRO A 50 13.51 9.87 -13.64
N ILE A 51 13.92 10.78 -14.53
CA ILE A 51 15.34 11.01 -14.86
C ILE A 51 15.98 11.75 -13.69
N LYS A 52 15.37 12.84 -13.24
CA LYS A 52 15.85 13.60 -12.07
C LYS A 52 15.86 12.74 -10.81
N LYS A 53 14.89 11.84 -10.65
CA LYS A 53 14.83 10.84 -9.58
C LYS A 53 16.03 9.92 -9.59
N HIS A 54 16.30 9.32 -10.73
CA HIS A 54 17.46 8.44 -10.89
C HIS A 54 18.77 9.18 -10.56
N ASP A 55 18.92 10.40 -11.10
CA ASP A 55 20.12 11.21 -10.88
C ASP A 55 20.25 11.68 -9.43
N PHE A 56 19.14 11.99 -8.77
CA PHE A 56 19.11 12.33 -7.34
C PHE A 56 19.65 11.19 -6.49
N ILE A 57 19.13 9.97 -6.70
CA ILE A 57 19.48 8.79 -5.90
C ILE A 57 20.91 8.32 -6.18
N ARG A 58 21.37 8.43 -7.44
CA ARG A 58 22.71 8.00 -7.84
C ARG A 58 23.80 8.86 -7.21
N ASN A 59 23.56 10.16 -7.08
CA ASN A 59 24.54 11.16 -6.66
C ASN A 59 24.20 11.77 -5.29
N ILE A 60 23.58 11.01 -4.39
CA ILE A 60 23.27 11.48 -3.02
C ILE A 60 24.55 11.99 -2.35
N GLN A 61 24.46 13.18 -1.77
CA GLN A 61 25.50 13.81 -0.96
C GLN A 61 24.91 14.14 0.41
N LEU A 62 25.55 13.64 1.47
CA LEU A 62 25.11 13.80 2.86
C LEU A 62 26.33 14.04 3.75
N SER A 63 26.19 14.85 4.78
CA SER A 63 27.23 15.19 5.76
C SER A 63 27.51 14.06 6.75
N VAL A 64 26.56 13.12 6.89
CA VAL A 64 26.65 11.96 7.79
C VAL A 64 26.87 10.66 7.02
N LEU A 65 27.56 9.71 7.66
CA LEU A 65 27.64 8.34 7.14
C LEU A 65 26.22 7.76 7.05
N THR A 66 25.85 7.24 5.88
CA THR A 66 24.45 6.90 5.60
C THR A 66 24.32 5.51 5.00
N GLY A 67 23.42 4.71 5.55
CA GLY A 67 22.97 3.47 4.93
C GLY A 67 21.81 3.72 3.98
N LEU A 68 21.87 3.16 2.77
CA LEU A 68 20.81 3.21 1.76
C LEU A 68 20.30 1.79 1.50
N TYR A 69 19.07 1.50 1.88
CA TYR A 69 18.38 0.25 1.55
C TYR A 69 17.48 0.42 0.32
N ARG A 70 17.67 -0.46 -0.67
CA ARG A 70 16.87 -0.48 -1.90
C ARG A 70 15.98 -1.72 -1.91
N TYR A 71 14.67 -1.54 -1.87
CA TYR A 71 13.73 -2.65 -1.96
C TYR A 71 13.16 -2.74 -3.38
N PRO A 72 13.59 -3.72 -4.21
CA PRO A 72 12.97 -3.96 -5.50
C PRO A 72 11.61 -4.63 -5.27
N HIS A 73 10.54 -3.84 -5.25
CA HIS A 73 9.20 -4.39 -5.05
C HIS A 73 8.75 -5.23 -6.27
N GLY A 74 9.23 -4.89 -7.46
CA GLY A 74 8.73 -5.43 -8.72
C GLY A 74 7.33 -4.87 -9.04
N ASN A 75 7.03 -4.71 -10.34
CA ASN A 75 5.82 -4.06 -10.87
C ASN A 75 5.80 -2.51 -10.70
N TYR A 76 4.59 -1.94 -10.65
CA TYR A 76 4.24 -0.51 -10.78
C TYR A 76 4.92 0.46 -9.78
N LEU A 77 5.43 -0.02 -8.65
CA LEU A 77 6.03 0.84 -7.60
C LEU A 77 7.52 1.09 -7.79
N GLY A 78 8.16 0.37 -8.71
CA GLY A 78 9.61 0.46 -8.90
C GLY A 78 10.39 0.01 -7.67
N THR A 79 11.53 0.66 -7.43
CA THR A 79 12.40 0.41 -6.28
C THR A 79 12.11 1.44 -5.20
N LEU A 80 11.72 0.97 -4.01
CA LEU A 80 11.61 1.82 -2.82
C LEU A 80 13.01 2.03 -2.23
N ASN A 81 13.31 3.24 -1.76
CA ASN A 81 14.63 3.59 -1.26
C ASN A 81 14.45 4.17 0.15
N PHE A 82 15.14 3.59 1.11
CA PHE A 82 15.13 4.04 2.51
C PHE A 82 16.55 4.39 2.91
N ILE A 83 16.70 5.48 3.67
CA ILE A 83 18.01 5.90 4.18
C ILE A 83 17.97 6.06 5.70
N TRP A 84 19.10 5.87 6.37
CA TRP A 84 19.26 6.12 7.80
C TRP A 84 20.67 6.56 8.11
N ARG A 85 20.83 7.22 9.25
CA ARG A 85 22.13 7.63 9.77
C ARG A 85 22.86 6.43 10.37
N GLU A 86 24.09 6.22 9.92
CA GLU A 86 25.00 5.17 10.35
C GLU A 86 25.99 5.72 11.41
N PRO A 87 26.43 4.92 12.39
CA PRO A 87 27.50 5.33 13.30
C PRO A 87 28.82 5.59 12.56
N ASP A 88 29.52 6.67 12.91
CA ASP A 88 30.80 7.08 12.31
C ASP A 88 31.99 6.18 12.72
N THR A 89 31.88 5.42 13.80
CA THR A 89 32.94 4.55 14.32
C THR A 89 32.77 3.11 13.85
N ASN A 90 33.87 2.49 13.40
CA ASN A 90 33.97 1.05 13.15
C ASN A 90 33.91 0.21 14.44
N GLU A 91 33.42 0.77 15.55
CA GLU A 91 33.11 0.00 16.75
C GLU A 91 31.85 -0.79 16.45
N ILE A 92 32.06 -1.94 15.81
CA ILE A 92 31.07 -3.00 15.65
C ILE A 92 30.78 -3.49 17.06
N ASN A 93 29.91 -2.76 17.76
CA ASN A 93 29.29 -3.22 18.98
C ASN A 93 28.48 -4.49 18.64
N GLU A 94 28.39 -5.46 19.54
CA GLU A 94 27.61 -6.69 19.32
C GLU A 94 26.15 -6.38 18.90
N ASP A 95 25.66 -5.20 19.30
CA ASP A 95 24.32 -4.72 18.99
C ASP A 95 24.15 -4.14 17.58
N TYR A 96 25.22 -3.84 16.84
CA TYR A 96 25.16 -3.14 15.54
C TYR A 96 24.33 -3.92 14.50
N GLU A 97 24.69 -5.19 14.28
CA GLU A 97 23.96 -6.04 13.32
C GLU A 97 22.52 -6.30 13.79
N THR A 98 22.30 -6.34 15.10
CA THR A 98 20.96 -6.48 15.69
C THR A 98 20.10 -5.25 15.41
N LEU A 99 20.61 -4.03 15.63
CA LEU A 99 19.90 -2.77 15.37
C LEU A 99 19.59 -2.60 13.87
N LYS A 100 20.55 -2.93 13.01
CA LYS A 100 20.38 -2.94 11.56
C LYS A 100 19.30 -3.93 11.12
N ALA A 101 19.31 -5.16 11.66
CA ALA A 101 18.29 -6.16 11.38
C ALA A 101 16.90 -5.71 11.85
N GLN A 102 16.79 -5.16 13.07
CA GLN A 102 15.54 -4.61 13.60
C GLN A 102 14.99 -3.46 12.75
N MET A 103 15.86 -2.56 12.29
CA MET A 103 15.49 -1.50 11.36
C MET A 103 14.98 -2.06 10.02
N ILE A 104 15.66 -3.05 9.43
CA ILE A 104 15.18 -3.70 8.20
C ILE A 104 13.81 -4.37 8.41
N ILE A 105 13.57 -4.98 9.57
CA ILE A 105 12.25 -5.53 9.93
C ILE A 105 11.20 -4.41 9.98
N ARG A 106 11.48 -3.30 10.67
CA ARG A 106 10.58 -2.13 10.72
C ARG A 106 10.27 -1.57 9.32
N ILE A 107 11.26 -1.52 8.42
CA ILE A 107 11.06 -1.13 7.03
C ILE A 107 10.15 -2.13 6.30
N ASN A 108 10.37 -3.44 6.48
CA ASN A 108 9.55 -4.46 5.83
C ASN A 108 8.09 -4.42 6.31
N ASP A 109 7.83 -4.03 7.55
CA ASP A 109 6.48 -3.91 8.10
C ASP A 109 5.68 -2.74 7.48
N ILE A 110 6.35 -1.68 7.01
CA ILE A 110 5.69 -0.54 6.35
C ILE A 110 5.53 -0.72 4.84
N ILE A 111 6.32 -1.61 4.20
CA ILE A 111 6.25 -1.83 2.76
C ILE A 111 4.91 -2.49 2.44
N PRO A 112 4.04 -1.86 1.62
CA PRO A 112 2.77 -2.47 1.31
C PRO A 112 2.99 -3.74 0.48
N VAL A 113 2.30 -4.82 0.85
CA VAL A 113 2.39 -6.09 0.12
C VAL A 113 1.57 -5.96 -1.16
N TYR A 114 2.15 -6.21 -2.33
CA TYR A 114 1.37 -6.35 -3.56
C TYR A 114 1.46 -7.76 -4.13
N CYS A 115 0.30 -8.37 -4.34
CA CYS A 115 0.18 -9.65 -5.01
C CYS A 115 0.02 -9.48 -6.52
N THR A 116 0.58 -10.41 -7.30
CA THR A 116 0.44 -10.37 -8.77
C THR A 116 -1.02 -10.55 -9.19
N ARG A 117 -1.39 -9.98 -10.35
CA ARG A 117 -2.74 -10.15 -10.92
C ARG A 117 -3.09 -11.62 -11.12
N GLN A 118 -2.11 -12.44 -11.47
CA GLN A 118 -2.30 -13.88 -11.66
C GLN A 118 -2.57 -14.60 -10.34
N MET A 119 -1.85 -14.26 -9.26
CA MET A 119 -2.11 -14.82 -7.92
C MET A 119 -3.53 -14.50 -7.45
N ARG A 120 -3.96 -13.24 -7.59
CA ARG A 120 -5.33 -12.80 -7.30
C ARG A 120 -6.36 -13.61 -8.08
N LYS A 121 -6.17 -13.74 -9.40
CA LYS A 121 -7.07 -14.49 -10.27
C LYS A 121 -7.17 -15.96 -9.87
N ASN A 122 -6.04 -16.61 -9.58
CA ASN A 122 -5.99 -18.01 -9.18
C ASN A 122 -6.76 -18.24 -7.86
N VAL A 123 -6.57 -17.35 -6.89
CA VAL A 123 -7.27 -17.45 -5.60
C VAL A 123 -8.77 -17.26 -5.79
N PHE A 124 -9.20 -16.21 -6.51
CA PHE A 124 -10.62 -15.99 -6.75
C PHE A 124 -11.27 -17.14 -7.50
N GLN A 125 -10.61 -17.70 -8.52
CA GLN A 125 -11.12 -18.87 -9.24
C GLN A 125 -11.24 -20.10 -8.32
N LYS A 126 -10.24 -20.36 -7.48
CA LYS A 126 -10.26 -21.51 -6.57
C LYS A 126 -11.39 -21.43 -5.55
N TYR A 127 -11.59 -20.26 -4.91
CA TYR A 127 -12.64 -20.11 -3.90
C TYR A 127 -14.04 -19.95 -4.50
N PHE A 128 -14.14 -19.41 -5.72
CA PHE A 128 -15.41 -19.36 -6.45
C PHE A 128 -15.98 -20.76 -6.72
N LEU A 129 -15.14 -21.78 -6.91
CA LEU A 129 -15.59 -23.17 -7.06
C LEU A 129 -16.24 -23.75 -5.80
N VAL A 130 -15.83 -23.28 -4.61
CA VAL A 130 -16.31 -23.78 -3.32
C VAL A 130 -17.59 -23.06 -2.90
N ARG A 131 -17.62 -21.72 -3.06
CA ARG A 131 -18.78 -20.91 -2.68
C ARG A 131 -18.85 -19.66 -3.55
N ASN A 132 -20.07 -19.34 -3.98
CA ASN A 132 -20.38 -18.10 -4.70
C ASN A 132 -20.35 -16.90 -3.73
N LEU A 133 -19.14 -16.43 -3.40
CA LEU A 133 -18.92 -15.19 -2.68
C LEU A 133 -18.93 -14.01 -3.63
N SER A 134 -19.45 -12.87 -3.18
CA SER A 134 -19.37 -11.63 -3.95
C SER A 134 -17.90 -11.20 -4.11
N LYS A 135 -17.57 -10.57 -5.24
CA LYS A 135 -16.20 -10.07 -5.51
C LYS A 135 -15.64 -9.17 -4.39
N PRO A 136 -16.42 -8.27 -3.77
CA PRO A 136 -15.92 -7.44 -2.66
C PRO A 136 -15.53 -8.28 -1.44
N VAL A 137 -16.31 -9.30 -1.08
CA VAL A 137 -15.99 -10.20 0.05
C VAL A 137 -14.73 -11.01 -0.25
N LEU A 138 -14.58 -11.51 -1.49
CA LEU A 138 -13.37 -12.22 -1.90
C LEU A 138 -12.13 -11.32 -1.87
N ARG A 139 -12.27 -10.04 -2.25
CA ARG A 139 -11.17 -9.06 -2.16
C ARG A 139 -10.80 -8.76 -0.72
N MET A 140 -11.79 -8.60 0.17
CA MET A 140 -11.56 -8.43 1.60
C MET A 140 -10.81 -9.62 2.19
N LEU A 141 -11.33 -10.84 1.97
CA LEU A 141 -10.73 -12.06 2.47
C LEU A 141 -9.30 -12.25 1.93
N TYR A 142 -9.07 -11.89 0.67
CA TYR A 142 -7.74 -11.93 0.10
C TYR A 142 -6.81 -10.90 0.74
N HIS A 143 -7.28 -9.67 0.92
CA HIS A 143 -6.56 -8.61 1.62
C HIS A 143 -6.21 -9.05 3.06
N ASP A 144 -7.16 -9.59 3.83
CA ASP A 144 -6.94 -9.99 5.22
C ASP A 144 -5.93 -11.15 5.35
N LEU A 145 -5.94 -12.08 4.39
CA LEU A 145 -5.00 -13.20 4.37
C LEU A 145 -3.58 -12.82 3.89
N THR A 146 -3.45 -11.78 3.06
CA THR A 146 -2.19 -11.50 2.35
C THR A 146 -1.59 -10.12 2.61
N GLY A 147 -2.35 -9.20 3.19
CA GLY A 147 -2.01 -7.78 3.27
C GLY A 147 -1.97 -7.07 1.92
N ASP A 148 -2.57 -7.62 0.86
CA ASP A 148 -2.46 -7.09 -0.50
C ASP A 148 -3.06 -5.67 -0.60
N ALA A 149 -2.18 -4.67 -0.71
CA ALA A 149 -2.52 -3.25 -0.81
C ALA A 149 -3.07 -2.84 -2.19
N SER A 150 -3.48 -3.81 -3.01
CA SER A 150 -4.04 -3.53 -4.32
C SER A 150 -5.46 -2.96 -4.20
N LEU A 151 -5.58 -1.66 -4.42
CA LEU A 151 -6.85 -0.94 -4.29
C LEU A 151 -7.84 -1.33 -5.40
N ALA A 152 -9.14 -1.26 -5.08
CA ALA A 152 -10.18 -1.22 -6.11
C ALA A 152 -10.02 0.04 -7.00
N ASN A 153 -10.21 -0.11 -8.31
CA ASN A 153 -9.92 0.95 -9.27
C ASN A 153 -10.99 2.05 -9.32
N ASP A 154 -12.22 1.77 -8.86
CA ASP A 154 -13.35 2.69 -8.90
C ASP A 154 -13.82 3.12 -7.50
N LYS A 155 -14.33 4.35 -7.42
CA LYS A 155 -14.77 4.99 -6.16
C LYS A 155 -15.86 4.20 -5.44
N ILE A 156 -16.79 3.62 -6.19
CA ILE A 156 -17.93 2.87 -5.65
C ILE A 156 -17.44 1.58 -4.97
N SER A 157 -16.56 0.83 -5.63
CA SER A 157 -15.98 -0.38 -5.05
C SER A 157 -15.17 -0.10 -3.80
N LYS A 158 -14.43 1.03 -3.74
CA LYS A 158 -13.69 1.44 -2.53
C LYS A 158 -14.61 1.70 -1.35
N GLU A 159 -15.65 2.51 -1.55
CA GLU A 159 -16.62 2.85 -0.50
C GLU A 159 -17.35 1.59 0.02
N MET A 160 -17.72 0.68 -0.89
CA MET A 160 -18.34 -0.59 -0.53
C MET A 160 -17.38 -1.50 0.27
N GLU A 161 -16.11 -1.54 -0.11
CA GLU A 161 -15.09 -2.29 0.64
C GLU A 161 -14.86 -1.69 2.03
N GLU A 162 -14.71 -0.36 2.16
CA GLU A 162 -14.56 0.29 3.46
C GLU A 162 -15.74 0.00 4.40
N ARG A 163 -16.97 0.06 3.90
CA ARG A 163 -18.16 -0.31 4.69
C ARG A 163 -18.16 -1.77 5.10
N LEU A 164 -17.79 -2.68 4.18
CA LEU A 164 -17.69 -4.10 4.48
C LEU A 164 -16.60 -4.38 5.54
N ARG A 165 -15.50 -3.61 5.52
CA ARG A 165 -14.41 -3.70 6.50
C ARG A 165 -14.87 -3.23 7.88
N LEU A 166 -15.59 -2.10 7.94
CA LEU A 166 -16.18 -1.59 9.19
C LEU A 166 -17.19 -2.58 9.77
N MET A 167 -18.06 -3.16 8.93
CA MET A 167 -19.00 -4.20 9.34
C MET A 167 -18.29 -5.40 9.98
N MET A 168 -17.23 -5.90 9.35
CA MET A 168 -16.45 -7.03 9.90
C MET A 168 -15.74 -6.66 11.20
N LEU A 169 -15.14 -5.46 11.28
CA LEU A 169 -14.40 -5.00 12.46
C LEU A 169 -15.30 -4.77 13.69
N LEU A 170 -16.51 -4.30 13.45
CA LEU A 170 -17.50 -4.04 14.51
C LEU A 170 -18.37 -5.27 14.81
N GLU A 171 -18.17 -6.37 14.08
CA GLU A 171 -19.02 -7.59 14.10
C GLU A 171 -20.53 -7.29 13.97
N ASP A 172 -20.86 -6.15 13.35
CA ASP A 172 -22.21 -5.62 13.32
C ASP A 172 -22.77 -5.63 11.90
N LEU A 173 -23.57 -6.66 11.61
CA LEU A 173 -24.29 -6.80 10.33
C LEU A 173 -25.29 -5.66 10.07
N SER A 174 -25.68 -4.88 11.07
CA SER A 174 -26.65 -3.79 10.92
C SER A 174 -26.08 -2.54 10.25
N ILE A 175 -24.75 -2.43 10.13
CA ILE A 175 -24.05 -1.33 9.45
C ILE A 175 -24.32 -1.34 7.94
N ILE A 176 -24.56 -2.52 7.34
CA ILE A 176 -24.98 -2.61 5.94
C ILE A 176 -26.49 -2.36 5.89
N ILE A 177 -26.84 -1.11 5.64
CA ILE A 177 -28.21 -0.74 5.31
C ILE A 177 -28.52 -1.33 3.93
N ASP A 178 -29.33 -2.40 3.87
CA ASP A 178 -29.93 -2.82 2.61
C ASP A 178 -30.82 -1.66 2.12
N LEU A 179 -30.38 -1.00 1.06
CA LEU A 179 -31.12 0.10 0.45
C LEU A 179 -32.48 -0.38 -0.09
N ARG A 180 -32.72 -1.68 -0.27
CA ARG A 180 -34.07 -2.21 -0.56
C ARG A 180 -35.01 -2.07 0.62
N THR A 181 -34.51 -2.16 1.86
CA THR A 181 -35.29 -1.90 3.08
C THR A 181 -35.69 -0.43 3.17
N ASN A 182 -34.86 0.47 2.62
CA ASN A 182 -35.17 1.90 2.45
C ASN A 182 -35.88 2.23 1.13
N ASN A 183 -35.93 1.30 0.16
CA ASN A 183 -36.84 1.34 -0.99
C ASN A 183 -38.27 0.97 -0.57
N GLY A 184 -38.61 1.11 0.72
CA GLY A 184 -39.96 1.38 1.16
C GLY A 184 -40.45 2.72 0.60
N PHE A 185 -40.49 2.85 -0.72
CA PHE A 185 -41.39 3.81 -1.33
C PHE A 185 -42.81 3.30 -1.06
N GLN A 186 -43.35 3.67 0.11
CA GLN A 186 -44.75 3.48 0.48
C GLN A 186 -45.67 4.51 -0.18
N GLY A 187 -45.28 5.02 -1.35
CA GLY A 187 -46.06 5.99 -2.11
C GLY A 187 -46.70 5.32 -3.31
N SER A 188 -47.95 5.66 -3.59
CA SER A 188 -48.68 5.20 -4.78
C SER A 188 -48.19 5.83 -6.10
N LYS A 189 -47.09 6.58 -6.07
CA LYS A 189 -46.56 7.35 -7.22
C LYS A 189 -46.26 6.48 -8.44
N PHE A 190 -45.95 5.20 -8.23
CA PHE A 190 -45.59 4.26 -9.29
C PHE A 190 -46.64 3.19 -9.54
N ASP A 191 -47.80 3.22 -8.86
CA ASP A 191 -48.85 2.21 -9.03
C ASP A 191 -49.37 2.19 -10.45
N ILE A 192 -49.59 3.38 -11.04
CA ILE A 192 -50.00 3.54 -12.44
C ILE A 192 -48.98 2.88 -13.41
N PHE A 193 -47.69 3.00 -13.12
CA PHE A 193 -46.64 2.37 -13.94
C PHE A 193 -46.70 0.84 -13.84
N TRP A 194 -46.86 0.29 -12.63
CA TRP A 194 -46.96 -1.15 -12.43
C TRP A 194 -48.26 -1.75 -12.98
N ASP A 195 -49.37 -1.02 -12.89
CA ASP A 195 -50.67 -1.42 -13.45
C ASP A 195 -50.64 -1.47 -14.98
N GLU A 196 -50.11 -0.43 -15.63
CA GLU A 196 -49.95 -0.42 -17.10
C GLU A 196 -48.93 -1.46 -17.57
N PHE A 197 -47.85 -1.68 -16.82
CA PHE A 197 -46.89 -2.74 -17.12
C PHE A 197 -47.55 -4.13 -17.06
N ASN A 198 -48.35 -4.40 -16.02
CA ASN A 198 -49.11 -5.65 -15.93
C ASN A 198 -50.15 -5.78 -17.04
N ARG A 199 -50.81 -4.69 -17.43
CA ARG A 199 -51.76 -4.69 -18.56
C ARG A 199 -51.08 -5.08 -19.87
N TYR A 200 -49.93 -4.50 -20.16
CA TYR A 200 -49.14 -4.83 -21.35
C TYR A 200 -48.79 -6.32 -21.43
N PHE A 201 -48.29 -6.91 -20.34
CA PHE A 201 -47.95 -8.34 -20.35
C PHE A 201 -49.19 -9.25 -20.46
N ASN A 202 -50.32 -8.86 -19.87
CA ASN A 202 -51.57 -9.60 -19.98
C ASN A 202 -52.23 -9.47 -21.37
N GLU A 203 -51.97 -8.38 -22.10
CA GLU A 203 -52.41 -8.19 -23.48
C GLU A 203 -51.50 -8.92 -24.48
N VAL A 204 -50.19 -9.04 -24.20
CA VAL A 204 -49.20 -9.67 -25.08
C VAL A 204 -49.12 -11.20 -24.92
N ILE A 205 -49.61 -11.76 -23.81
CA ILE A 205 -49.60 -13.21 -23.51
C ILE A 205 -50.95 -13.89 -23.86
N LYS A 206 -51.91 -13.17 -24.47
CA LYS A 206 -53.10 -13.78 -25.12
C LYS A 206 -52.88 -13.99 -26.61
#